data_AF-A0A1V4QK38-F1
#
_entry.id   AF-A0A1V4QK38-F1
#
_cell.length_a   1.000
_cell.length_b   1.000
_cell.length_c   1.000
_cell.angle_alpha   90.00
_cell.angle_beta   90.00
_cell.angle_gamma   90.00
#
_symmetry.space_group_name_H-M   'P 1'
#
loop_
_entity.id
_entity.type
_entity.pdbx_description
1 polymer ?
#
loop_
_entity_poly.entity_id
_entity_poly.type
_entity_poly.pdbx_seq_one_letter_code
_entity_poly.pdbx_strand_id
1 'polypeptide(L)'
;FVGSLDQNDREKILRAFWALAMFGGLGARSRRGFGSFKVNSPENSYDLPFSFAERQDYFKNMKAALGEIKKTRKGSLPKHTCFSPYSRVVISPAASSAQKAWQKIGKQFKDYRDYKHNLDAKNDHDLMMDYLWHGTAPKTTPTRAAFGLPHNYFFKKKDIAGQVRPELKGGVDLLQEGKAGRRASPVMMHIQKFADGQASAVVSYLPAQFTPETEKHGEKVMQRLRISGVQQECVKGKKNILFKQKPNFKEPPTFSMVEGFIEELINNSHEAIL
;
A
#
# COMPACT_ATOMS: atom_id res chain seq x y z
N PHE A 1 25.84 -20.02 -23.49
CA PHE A 1 26.05 -18.58 -23.31
C PHE A 1 26.08 -18.26 -21.82
N VAL A 2 27.27 -18.16 -21.22
CA VAL A 2 27.42 -17.58 -19.88
C VAL A 2 28.33 -16.37 -20.07
N GLY A 3 27.74 -15.25 -20.50
CA GLY A 3 28.46 -13.98 -20.49
C GLY A 3 28.70 -13.61 -19.04
N SER A 4 29.95 -13.34 -18.66
CA SER A 4 30.26 -12.81 -17.32
C SER A 4 29.58 -11.46 -17.16
N LEU A 5 28.76 -11.29 -16.11
CA LEU A 5 28.23 -9.98 -15.75
C LEU A 5 29.39 -9.01 -15.52
N ASP A 6 29.31 -7.83 -16.15
CA ASP A 6 30.27 -6.76 -15.91
C ASP A 6 30.13 -6.20 -14.48
N GLN A 7 31.11 -5.42 -14.05
CA GLN A 7 31.18 -4.90 -12.68
C GLN A 7 30.00 -3.97 -12.34
N ASN A 8 29.53 -3.20 -13.32
CA ASN A 8 28.44 -2.23 -13.15
C ASN A 8 27.11 -2.95 -12.92
N ASP A 9 26.84 -4.01 -13.67
CA ASP A 9 25.62 -4.81 -13.52
C ASP A 9 25.62 -5.61 -12.23
N ARG A 10 26.78 -6.12 -11.78
CA ARG A 10 26.92 -6.73 -10.45
C ARG A 10 26.55 -5.75 -9.33
N GLU A 11 27.07 -4.52 -9.40
CA GLU A 11 26.76 -3.48 -8.42
C GLU A 11 25.27 -3.15 -8.40
N LYS A 12 24.63 -2.96 -9.56
CA LYS A 12 23.18 -2.71 -9.65
C LYS A 12 22.36 -3.83 -9.04
N ILE A 13 22.73 -5.09 -9.31
CA ILE A 13 22.05 -6.26 -8.74
C ILE A 13 22.19 -6.28 -7.23
N LEU A 14 23.39 -6.03 -6.69
CA LEU A 14 23.62 -6.01 -5.25
C LEU A 14 22.89 -4.85 -4.57
N ARG A 15 22.84 -3.65 -5.16
CA ARG A 15 22.06 -2.52 -4.65
C ARG A 15 20.56 -2.82 -4.68
N ALA A 16 20.05 -3.48 -5.72
CA ALA A 16 18.66 -3.90 -5.79
C ALA A 16 18.33 -4.96 -4.73
N PHE A 17 19.22 -5.93 -4.53
CA PHE A 17 19.08 -6.94 -3.48
C PHE A 17 19.16 -6.32 -2.08
N TRP A 18 20.06 -5.37 -1.86
CA TRP A 18 20.14 -4.60 -0.63
C TRP A 18 18.85 -3.82 -0.37
N ALA A 19 18.31 -3.11 -1.37
CA ALA A 19 17.04 -2.41 -1.22
C ALA A 19 15.87 -3.37 -0.88
N LEU A 20 15.86 -4.56 -1.48
CA LEU A 20 14.89 -5.61 -1.14
C LEU A 20 15.05 -6.06 0.31
N ALA A 21 16.27 -6.26 0.79
CA ALA A 21 16.58 -6.65 2.16
C ALA A 21 16.23 -5.57 3.18
N MET A 22 16.37 -4.29 2.85
CA MET A 22 16.15 -3.17 3.78
C MET A 22 14.71 -2.65 3.81
N PHE A 23 13.97 -2.71 2.70
CA PHE A 23 12.66 -2.07 2.57
C PHE A 23 11.54 -3.00 2.14
N GLY A 24 11.86 -4.25 1.80
CA GLY A 24 10.94 -5.20 1.20
C GLY A 24 10.88 -6.55 1.90
N GLY A 25 10.50 -7.56 1.12
CA GLY A 25 10.36 -8.93 1.57
C GLY A 25 9.93 -9.83 0.42
N LEU A 26 10.00 -11.14 0.66
CA LEU A 26 9.70 -12.16 -0.34
C LEU A 26 8.30 -12.78 -0.11
N GLY A 27 7.65 -13.20 -1.19
CA GLY A 27 6.40 -13.97 -1.13
C GLY A 27 5.13 -13.15 -0.92
N ALA A 28 4.05 -13.86 -0.58
CA ALA A 28 2.72 -13.27 -0.45
C ALA A 28 2.66 -12.28 0.72
N ARG A 29 1.99 -11.15 0.49
CA ARG A 29 1.83 -10.06 1.47
C ARG A 29 3.13 -9.41 1.95
N SER A 30 4.19 -9.45 1.13
CA SER A 30 5.46 -8.77 1.46
C SER A 30 5.31 -7.28 1.75
N ARG A 31 4.40 -6.59 1.07
CA ARG A 31 4.04 -5.19 1.37
C ARG A 31 3.40 -4.94 2.75
N ARG A 32 3.11 -6.00 3.51
CA ARG A 32 2.53 -5.96 4.87
C ARG A 32 3.49 -6.54 5.92
N GLY A 33 4.79 -6.59 5.63
CA GLY A 33 5.84 -7.04 6.55
C GLY A 33 6.14 -8.55 6.50
N PHE A 34 5.33 -9.35 5.80
CA PHE A 34 5.60 -10.78 5.63
C PHE A 34 6.84 -11.00 4.76
N GLY A 35 7.58 -12.07 5.04
CA GLY A 35 8.77 -12.41 4.26
C GLY A 35 9.89 -11.37 4.34
N SER A 36 9.86 -10.48 5.35
CA SER A 36 11.04 -9.73 5.77
C SER A 36 12.14 -10.74 6.16
N PHE A 37 13.35 -10.53 5.69
CA PHE A 37 14.47 -11.44 5.91
C PHE A 37 15.72 -10.67 6.30
N LYS A 38 16.68 -11.38 6.90
CA LYS A 38 18.01 -10.88 7.25
C LYS A 38 19.05 -11.67 6.46
N VAL A 39 20.10 -10.99 6.03
CA VAL A 39 21.30 -11.64 5.51
C VAL A 39 22.25 -11.92 6.68
N ASN A 40 22.58 -13.20 6.92
CA ASN A 40 23.37 -13.61 8.09
C ASN A 40 24.88 -13.49 7.87
N SER A 41 25.34 -13.73 6.64
CA SER A 41 26.77 -13.76 6.29
C SER A 41 26.99 -12.93 5.03
N PRO A 42 26.79 -11.60 5.09
CA PRO A 42 27.05 -10.76 3.93
C PRO A 42 28.56 -10.71 3.67
N GLU A 43 28.97 -11.05 2.45
CA GLU A 43 30.25 -10.58 1.94
C GLU A 43 30.08 -9.09 1.63
N ASN A 44 30.49 -8.24 2.57
CA ASN A 44 30.36 -6.79 2.42
C ASN A 44 31.15 -6.34 1.19
N SER A 45 30.43 -6.16 0.10
CA SER A 45 30.92 -5.69 -1.18
C SER A 45 30.23 -4.37 -1.49
N TYR A 46 30.95 -3.41 -2.07
CA TYR A 46 30.40 -2.11 -2.49
C TYR A 46 29.81 -1.25 -1.35
N ASP A 47 30.34 -1.38 -0.13
CA ASP A 47 29.94 -0.57 1.04
C ASP A 47 28.43 -0.64 1.37
N LEU A 48 27.81 -1.78 1.11
CA LEU A 48 26.38 -2.02 1.41
C LEU A 48 26.22 -2.78 2.74
N PRO A 49 25.82 -2.11 3.84
CA PRO A 49 25.62 -2.78 5.12
C PRO A 49 24.32 -3.59 5.13
N PHE A 50 24.41 -4.90 5.36
CA PHE A 50 23.25 -5.80 5.47
C PHE A 50 22.83 -6.12 6.90
N SER A 51 23.65 -5.78 7.89
CA SER A 51 23.39 -6.01 9.31
C SER A 51 23.76 -4.77 10.11
N PHE A 52 22.98 -4.50 11.16
CA PHE A 52 23.12 -3.32 12.01
C PHE A 52 23.08 -3.77 13.46
N ALA A 53 24.00 -3.23 14.25
CA ALA A 53 24.07 -3.50 15.68
C ALA A 53 22.82 -2.95 16.37
N GLU A 54 22.51 -1.68 16.08
CA GLU A 54 21.44 -0.93 16.70
C GLU A 54 20.57 -0.17 15.69
N ARG A 55 19.40 0.26 16.14
CA ARG A 55 18.43 1.04 15.35
C ARG A 55 19.01 2.35 14.82
N GLN A 56 19.86 3.02 15.59
CA GLN A 56 20.40 4.34 15.22
C GLN A 56 21.34 4.24 14.01
N ASP A 57 22.16 3.18 13.95
CA ASP A 57 23.02 2.90 12.80
C ASP A 57 22.21 2.63 11.54
N TYR A 58 21.14 1.83 11.67
CA TYR A 58 20.22 1.58 10.58
C TYR A 58 19.59 2.87 10.07
N PHE A 59 19.06 3.72 10.97
CA PHE A 59 18.48 5.01 10.60
C PHE A 59 19.48 5.89 9.85
N LYS A 60 20.71 6.03 10.35
CA LYS A 60 21.77 6.82 9.73
C LYS A 60 22.08 6.32 8.31
N ASN A 61 22.20 5.01 8.12
CA ASN A 61 22.49 4.41 6.81
C ASN A 61 21.32 4.58 5.84
N MET A 62 20.08 4.37 6.27
CA MET A 62 18.90 4.59 5.44
C MET A 62 18.80 6.07 5.03
N LYS A 63 19.09 6.99 5.95
CA LYS A 63 19.08 8.44 5.67
C LYS A 63 20.12 8.82 4.63
N ALA A 64 21.33 8.26 4.70
CA ALA A 64 22.37 8.46 3.69
C ALA A 64 21.92 7.92 2.32
N ALA A 65 21.46 6.67 2.26
CA ALA A 65 21.03 6.03 1.01
C ALA A 65 19.88 6.78 0.32
N LEU A 66 18.87 7.21 1.09
CA LEU A 66 17.75 7.99 0.57
C LEU A 66 18.14 9.42 0.20
N GLY A 67 19.11 10.02 0.91
CA GLY A 67 19.69 11.31 0.58
C GLY A 67 20.33 11.33 -0.82
N GLU A 68 21.04 10.27 -1.21
CA GLU A 68 21.62 10.16 -2.55
C GLU A 68 20.56 10.03 -3.64
N ILE A 69 19.46 9.32 -3.38
CA ILE A 69 18.34 9.21 -4.34
C ILE A 69 17.69 10.58 -4.57
N LYS A 70 17.56 11.39 -3.51
CA LYS A 70 17.00 12.75 -3.60
C LYS A 70 17.87 13.72 -4.39
N LYS A 71 19.20 13.59 -4.27
CA LYS A 71 20.15 14.42 -5.03
C LYS A 71 20.09 14.12 -6.53
N THR A 72 19.94 12.83 -6.87
CA THR A 72 20.04 12.33 -8.24
C THR A 72 18.73 12.39 -9.02
N ARG A 73 17.57 12.41 -8.35
CA ARG A 73 16.26 12.47 -8.99
C ARG A 73 15.58 13.83 -8.74
N LYS A 74 15.05 14.43 -9.79
CA LYS A 74 14.23 15.66 -9.74
C LYS A 74 12.97 15.48 -10.59
N GLY A 75 11.96 16.31 -10.36
CA GLY A 75 10.75 16.35 -11.17
C GLY A 75 9.49 15.92 -10.43
N SER A 76 8.43 15.62 -11.19
CA SER A 76 7.10 15.27 -10.69
C SER A 76 7.00 13.82 -10.18
N LEU A 77 5.83 13.45 -9.64
CA LEU A 77 5.56 12.09 -9.19
C LEU A 77 5.89 11.06 -10.30
N PRO A 78 6.63 9.98 -9.98
CA PRO A 78 7.03 9.00 -10.98
C PRO A 78 5.82 8.24 -11.55
N LYS A 79 5.94 7.73 -12.77
CA LYS A 79 4.88 6.93 -13.42
C LYS A 79 4.62 5.59 -12.72
N HIS A 80 5.64 5.03 -12.07
CA HIS A 80 5.59 3.76 -11.35
C HIS A 80 6.18 3.90 -9.94
N THR A 81 5.79 3.00 -9.04
CA THR A 81 6.32 2.96 -7.67
C THR A 81 7.83 2.76 -7.69
N CYS A 82 8.58 3.78 -7.28
CA CYS A 82 10.02 3.74 -7.10
C CYS A 82 10.43 4.73 -6.00
N PHE A 83 11.68 4.65 -5.55
CA PHE A 83 12.24 5.73 -4.75
C PHE A 83 12.34 7.00 -5.59
N SER A 84 11.92 8.12 -5.00
CA SER A 84 11.87 9.45 -5.61
C SER A 84 12.02 10.53 -4.54
N PRO A 85 12.11 11.81 -4.90
CA PRO A 85 12.13 12.90 -3.91
C PRO A 85 10.91 12.96 -3.00
N TYR A 86 9.80 12.33 -3.39
CA TYR A 86 8.55 12.25 -2.62
C TYR A 86 8.47 11.02 -1.72
N SER A 87 9.46 10.13 -1.79
CA SER A 87 9.49 8.94 -0.96
C SER A 87 9.78 9.29 0.49
N ARG A 88 9.06 8.66 1.41
CA ARG A 88 9.28 8.79 2.86
C ARG A 88 9.50 7.43 3.45
N VAL A 89 10.43 7.32 4.40
CA VAL A 89 10.63 6.10 5.18
C VAL A 89 10.48 6.43 6.65
N VAL A 90 9.62 5.67 7.34
CA VAL A 90 9.37 5.82 8.76
C VAL A 90 9.85 4.57 9.49
N ILE A 91 10.69 4.75 10.51
CA ILE A 91 11.26 3.66 11.31
C ILE A 91 10.67 3.71 12.71
N SER A 92 9.93 2.67 13.07
CA SER A 92 9.29 2.59 14.39
C SER A 92 10.30 2.53 15.53
N PRO A 93 9.89 2.91 16.75
CA PRO A 93 10.61 2.53 17.95
C PRO A 93 10.91 1.03 17.96
N ALA A 94 12.05 0.66 18.52
CA ALA A 94 12.44 -0.72 18.64
C ALA A 94 11.48 -1.47 19.56
N ALA A 95 11.16 -2.70 19.19
CA ALA A 95 10.41 -3.65 20.00
C ALA A 95 11.35 -4.81 20.40
N SER A 96 11.00 -5.52 21.47
CA SER A 96 11.79 -6.66 21.97
C SER A 96 11.83 -7.87 21.01
N SER A 97 11.04 -7.87 19.93
CA SER A 97 11.14 -8.90 18.90
C SER A 97 10.53 -8.44 17.57
N ALA A 98 10.93 -9.11 16.48
CA ALA A 98 10.36 -8.89 15.14
C ALA A 98 8.84 -9.10 15.11
N GLN A 99 8.34 -10.12 15.82
CA GLN A 99 6.90 -10.39 15.91
C GLN A 99 6.15 -9.24 16.59
N LYS A 100 6.68 -8.67 17.68
CA LYS A 100 6.06 -7.54 18.37
C LYS A 100 6.07 -6.27 17.50
N ALA A 101 7.17 -6.00 16.81
CA ALA A 101 7.26 -4.90 15.85
C ALA A 101 6.20 -5.04 14.75
N TRP A 102 6.07 -6.24 14.17
CA TRP A 102 5.08 -6.55 13.14
C TRP A 102 3.63 -6.41 13.64
N GLN A 103 3.32 -6.96 14.82
CA GLN A 103 1.99 -6.86 15.42
C GLN A 103 1.59 -5.40 15.69
N LYS A 104 2.52 -4.58 16.20
CA LYS A 104 2.28 -3.17 16.48
C LYS A 104 1.94 -2.40 15.20
N ILE A 105 2.81 -2.47 14.18
CA ILE A 105 2.58 -1.74 12.92
C ILE A 105 1.36 -2.28 12.16
N GLY A 106 1.15 -3.59 12.20
CA GLY A 106 -0.01 -4.24 11.58
C GLY A 106 -1.33 -3.80 12.23
N LYS A 107 -1.35 -3.65 13.56
CA LYS A 107 -2.52 -3.11 14.29
C LYS A 107 -2.77 -1.66 13.92
N GLN A 108 -1.76 -0.79 13.96
CA GLN A 108 -1.89 0.62 13.57
C GLN A 108 -2.44 0.75 12.14
N PHE A 109 -1.87 0.00 11.19
CA PHE A 109 -2.33 0.02 9.80
C PHE A 109 -3.76 -0.49 9.62
N LYS A 110 -4.14 -1.54 10.38
CA LYS A 110 -5.49 -2.08 10.36
C LYS A 110 -6.48 -1.06 10.91
N ASP A 111 -6.20 -0.50 12.08
CA ASP A 111 -7.08 0.44 12.77
C ASP A 111 -7.26 1.72 11.95
N TYR A 112 -6.18 2.24 11.35
CA TYR A 112 -6.24 3.41 10.48
C TYR A 112 -7.20 3.22 9.28
N ARG A 113 -7.30 1.99 8.78
CA ARG A 113 -8.18 1.63 7.66
C ARG A 113 -9.57 1.16 8.09
N ASP A 114 -9.81 1.01 9.39
CA ASP A 114 -11.06 0.55 9.95
C ASP A 114 -12.03 1.73 10.09
N TYR A 115 -13.24 1.55 9.56
CA TYR A 115 -14.31 2.53 9.59
C TYR A 115 -14.78 2.88 11.02
N LYS A 116 -14.42 2.04 12.01
CA LYS A 116 -14.72 2.29 13.42
C LYS A 116 -13.75 3.25 14.09
N HIS A 117 -12.57 3.44 13.51
CA HIS A 117 -11.46 4.18 14.14
C HIS A 117 -11.01 5.40 13.33
N ASN A 118 -11.35 5.48 12.04
CA ASN A 118 -10.95 6.56 11.17
C ASN A 118 -12.14 7.15 10.39
N LEU A 119 -12.26 8.48 10.36
CA LEU A 119 -13.37 9.20 9.74
C LEU A 119 -13.41 9.01 8.21
N ASP A 120 -12.26 9.03 7.53
CA ASP A 120 -12.20 8.78 6.09
C ASP A 120 -12.62 7.35 5.76
N ALA A 121 -12.17 6.38 6.57
CA ALA A 121 -12.62 4.99 6.44
C ALA A 121 -14.12 4.82 6.69
N LYS A 122 -14.71 5.64 7.57
CA LYS A 122 -16.15 5.71 7.82
C LYS A 122 -16.91 6.31 6.64
N ASN A 123 -16.43 7.42 6.11
CA ASN A 123 -17.03 8.06 4.93
C ASN A 123 -17.02 7.09 3.74
N ASP A 124 -15.92 6.38 3.52
CA ASP A 124 -15.80 5.32 2.51
C ASP A 124 -16.80 4.17 2.74
N HIS A 125 -16.95 3.74 3.99
CA HIS A 125 -17.90 2.70 4.37
C HIS A 125 -19.33 3.12 4.04
N ASP A 126 -19.72 4.31 4.47
CA ASP A 126 -21.09 4.83 4.33
C ASP A 126 -21.41 5.11 2.85
N LEU A 127 -20.45 5.69 2.09
CA LEU A 127 -20.56 5.89 0.64
C LEU A 127 -20.84 4.58 -0.11
N MET A 128 -20.08 3.53 0.19
CA MET A 128 -20.26 2.22 -0.46
C MET A 128 -21.50 1.50 0.03
N MET A 129 -21.90 1.70 1.29
CA MET A 129 -23.15 1.19 1.82
C MET A 129 -24.34 1.79 1.08
N ASP A 130 -24.37 3.12 0.93
CA ASP A 130 -25.43 3.84 0.23
C ASP A 130 -25.56 3.41 -1.24
N TYR A 131 -24.43 3.23 -1.92
CA TYR A 131 -24.44 2.72 -3.29
C TYR A 131 -25.02 1.30 -3.37
N LEU A 132 -24.56 0.39 -2.51
CA LEU A 132 -24.98 -1.02 -2.58
C LEU A 132 -26.42 -1.23 -2.10
N TRP A 133 -26.91 -0.43 -1.14
CA TRP A 133 -28.28 -0.53 -0.61
C TRP A 133 -29.29 0.27 -1.41
N HIS A 134 -28.98 1.53 -1.72
CA HIS A 134 -29.93 2.48 -2.29
C HIS A 134 -29.73 2.71 -3.78
N GLY A 135 -28.61 2.23 -4.35
CA GLY A 135 -28.26 2.48 -5.75
C GLY A 135 -27.80 3.91 -6.01
N THR A 136 -27.55 4.70 -4.97
CA THR A 136 -27.07 6.07 -5.09
C THR A 136 -25.64 6.05 -5.61
N ALA A 137 -25.43 6.52 -6.85
CA ALA A 137 -24.11 6.55 -7.47
C ALA A 137 -23.14 7.41 -6.62
N PRO A 138 -21.99 6.86 -6.19
CA PRO A 138 -20.98 7.62 -5.45
C PRO A 138 -20.48 8.81 -6.26
N LYS A 139 -20.43 9.98 -5.61
CA LYS A 139 -19.93 11.22 -6.22
C LYS A 139 -18.40 11.31 -6.20
N THR A 140 -17.78 10.67 -5.23
CA THR A 140 -16.33 10.70 -4.99
C THR A 140 -15.78 9.28 -4.95
N THR A 141 -14.51 9.14 -5.34
CA THR A 141 -13.81 7.86 -5.21
C THR A 141 -13.50 7.57 -3.74
N PRO A 142 -13.75 6.34 -3.24
CA PRO A 142 -13.37 5.99 -1.88
C PRO A 142 -11.88 6.19 -1.64
N THR A 143 -11.50 6.92 -0.59
CA THR A 143 -10.11 7.32 -0.31
C THR A 143 -9.23 6.13 0.05
N ARG A 144 -9.78 5.07 0.65
CA ARG A 144 -9.03 3.84 0.98
C ARG A 144 -8.54 3.09 -0.25
N ALA A 145 -9.09 3.35 -1.43
CA ALA A 145 -8.56 2.84 -2.69
C ALA A 145 -7.10 3.26 -2.93
N ALA A 146 -6.64 4.34 -2.29
CA ALA A 146 -5.24 4.78 -2.30
C ALA A 146 -4.26 3.74 -1.72
N PHE A 147 -4.73 2.85 -0.83
CA PHE A 147 -3.92 1.75 -0.29
C PHE A 147 -3.85 0.51 -1.20
N GLY A 148 -4.27 0.65 -2.46
CA GLY A 148 -4.18 -0.37 -3.50
C GLY A 148 -5.55 -0.89 -3.95
N LEU A 149 -5.55 -1.47 -5.15
CA LEU A 149 -6.68 -2.06 -5.85
C LEU A 149 -6.36 -3.51 -6.25
N PRO A 150 -7.35 -4.43 -6.21
CA PRO A 150 -8.75 -4.20 -5.86
C PRO A 150 -8.96 -3.92 -4.36
N HIS A 151 -9.89 -3.03 -4.03
CA HIS A 151 -10.27 -2.71 -2.66
C HIS A 151 -11.71 -3.15 -2.38
N ASN A 152 -11.86 -4.20 -1.56
CA ASN A 152 -13.14 -4.88 -1.36
C ASN A 152 -13.90 -4.34 -0.14
N TYR A 153 -15.22 -4.31 -0.26
CA TYR A 153 -16.18 -3.93 0.78
C TYR A 153 -17.10 -5.12 1.07
N PHE A 154 -17.23 -5.47 2.36
CA PHE A 154 -18.07 -6.56 2.83
C PHE A 154 -18.99 -6.06 3.95
N PHE A 155 -20.30 -6.13 3.72
CA PHE A 155 -21.32 -5.74 4.68
C PHE A 155 -22.06 -6.99 5.13
N LYS A 156 -21.87 -7.38 6.40
CA LYS A 156 -22.47 -8.59 6.96
C LYS A 156 -23.99 -8.43 7.10
N LYS A 157 -24.70 -9.56 7.01
CA LYS A 157 -26.11 -9.67 7.38
C LYS A 157 -26.34 -9.11 8.78
N LYS A 158 -27.34 -8.24 8.93
CA LYS A 158 -27.81 -7.76 10.24
C LYS A 158 -29.32 -7.89 10.31
N ASP A 159 -29.80 -8.41 11.43
CA ASP A 159 -31.18 -8.28 11.82
C ASP A 159 -31.31 -7.00 12.64
N ILE A 160 -32.12 -6.05 12.17
CA ILE A 160 -32.42 -4.83 12.90
C ILE A 160 -33.94 -4.74 12.98
N ALA A 161 -34.49 -4.90 14.18
CA ALA A 161 -35.90 -4.75 14.47
C ALA A 161 -36.83 -5.54 13.51
N GLY A 162 -36.48 -6.79 13.17
CA GLY A 162 -37.29 -7.65 12.30
C GLY A 162 -37.11 -7.41 10.80
N GLN A 163 -36.24 -6.46 10.40
CA GLN A 163 -35.80 -6.32 9.01
C GLN A 163 -34.47 -7.04 8.80
N VAL A 164 -34.53 -8.18 8.10
CA VAL A 164 -33.34 -8.93 7.68
C VAL A 164 -32.64 -8.19 6.54
N ARG A 165 -31.48 -7.60 6.82
CA ARG A 165 -30.62 -7.01 5.77
C ARG A 165 -29.71 -8.09 5.16
N PRO A 166 -29.68 -8.27 3.82
CA PRO A 166 -28.83 -9.27 3.19
C PRO A 166 -27.33 -8.93 3.32
N GLU A 167 -26.47 -9.92 3.10
CA GLU A 167 -25.03 -9.69 2.96
C GLU A 167 -24.78 -8.97 1.62
N LEU A 168 -24.05 -7.85 1.65
CA LEU A 168 -23.64 -7.15 0.43
C LEU A 168 -22.12 -7.19 0.25
N LYS A 169 -21.71 -7.34 -1.00
CA LYS A 169 -20.31 -7.35 -1.43
C LYS A 169 -20.12 -6.39 -2.59
N GLY A 170 -19.09 -5.58 -2.48
CA GLY A 170 -18.67 -4.67 -3.54
C GLY A 170 -17.17 -4.44 -3.52
N GLY A 171 -16.69 -3.64 -4.44
CA GLY A 171 -15.27 -3.33 -4.57
C GLY A 171 -15.03 -2.12 -5.44
N VAL A 172 -13.83 -1.55 -5.29
CA VAL A 172 -13.27 -0.59 -6.22
C VAL A 172 -12.16 -1.30 -6.97
N ASP A 173 -12.24 -1.26 -8.30
CA ASP A 173 -11.33 -1.90 -9.23
C ASP A 173 -10.70 -0.87 -10.15
N LEU A 174 -9.44 -1.11 -10.52
CA LEU A 174 -8.84 -0.40 -11.65
C LEU A 174 -9.35 -1.03 -12.94
N LEU A 175 -9.78 -0.21 -13.90
CA LEU A 175 -10.05 -0.68 -15.26
C LEU A 175 -8.85 -0.36 -16.14
N GLN A 176 -8.19 -1.41 -16.60
CA GLN A 176 -7.13 -1.34 -17.60
C GLN A 176 -7.63 -2.10 -18.84
N GLU A 177 -7.82 -1.37 -19.94
CA GLU A 177 -8.27 -1.94 -21.22
C GLU A 177 -9.58 -2.75 -21.12
N GLY A 178 -10.54 -2.26 -20.32
CA GLY A 178 -11.83 -2.92 -20.10
C GLY A 178 -11.78 -4.14 -19.18
N LYS A 179 -10.59 -4.53 -18.69
CA LYS A 179 -10.40 -5.64 -17.74
C LYS A 179 -10.09 -5.09 -16.33
N ALA A 180 -10.37 -5.92 -15.33
CA ALA A 180 -9.98 -5.63 -13.95
C ALA A 180 -8.45 -5.66 -13.81
N GLY A 181 -7.88 -4.49 -13.61
CA GLY A 181 -6.47 -4.26 -13.32
C GLY A 181 -6.17 -4.28 -11.82
N ARG A 182 -4.88 -4.20 -11.49
CA ARG A 182 -4.40 -4.17 -10.10
C ARG A 182 -3.53 -2.94 -9.90
N ARG A 183 -3.68 -2.31 -8.74
CA ARG A 183 -2.80 -1.24 -8.30
C ARG A 183 -2.22 -1.61 -6.95
N ALA A 184 -0.91 -1.69 -6.89
CA ALA A 184 -0.22 -1.91 -5.63
C ALA A 184 -0.42 -0.74 -4.64
N SER A 185 -0.43 -1.07 -3.34
CA SER A 185 -0.24 -0.10 -2.26
C SER A 185 1.10 0.64 -2.45
N PRO A 186 1.13 1.98 -2.35
CA PRO A 186 2.38 2.76 -2.31
C PRO A 186 3.13 2.57 -0.98
N VAL A 187 2.45 2.03 0.05
CA VAL A 187 3.05 1.67 1.34
C VAL A 187 3.58 0.25 1.30
N MET A 188 4.84 0.09 1.70
CA MET A 188 5.50 -1.19 1.97
C MET A 188 5.94 -1.22 3.44
N MET A 189 5.92 -2.41 4.03
CA MET A 189 6.37 -2.63 5.41
C MET A 189 7.44 -3.71 5.40
N HIS A 190 8.52 -3.47 6.13
CA HIS A 190 9.61 -4.40 6.37
C HIS A 190 9.87 -4.46 7.88
N ILE A 191 10.33 -5.60 8.39
CA ILE A 191 10.71 -5.77 9.80
C ILE A 191 12.22 -5.97 9.88
N GLN A 192 12.91 -4.93 10.32
CA GLN A 192 14.37 -4.96 10.49
C GLN A 192 14.69 -5.50 11.88
N LYS A 193 15.44 -6.60 11.94
CA LYS A 193 16.00 -7.15 13.19
C LYS A 193 17.43 -6.63 13.38
N PHE A 194 17.77 -6.27 14.62
CA PHE A 194 19.09 -5.79 15.01
C PHE A 194 19.91 -6.90 15.71
N ALA A 195 21.20 -6.67 15.91
CA ALA A 195 22.09 -7.67 16.52
C ALA A 195 21.75 -7.96 17.99
N ASP A 196 21.26 -6.96 18.70
CA ASP A 196 20.77 -7.04 20.10
C ASP A 196 19.47 -7.85 20.27
N GLY A 197 18.88 -8.33 19.16
CA GLY A 197 17.65 -9.10 19.14
C GLY A 197 16.37 -8.25 19.06
N GLN A 198 16.46 -6.93 19.22
CA GLN A 198 15.36 -6.01 19.01
C GLN A 198 15.01 -5.90 17.53
N ALA A 199 13.85 -5.30 17.24
CA ALA A 199 13.42 -5.08 15.87
C ALA A 199 12.55 -3.83 15.72
N SER A 200 12.60 -3.21 14.55
CA SER A 200 11.73 -2.09 14.16
C SER A 200 10.94 -2.42 12.91
N ALA A 201 9.73 -1.87 12.83
CA ALA A 201 9.01 -1.78 11.57
C ALA A 201 9.55 -0.61 10.75
N VAL A 202 9.78 -0.87 9.47
CA VAL A 202 10.25 0.08 8.46
C VAL A 202 9.12 0.25 7.46
N VAL A 203 8.52 1.43 7.42
CA VAL A 203 7.38 1.75 6.56
C VAL A 203 7.85 2.67 5.45
N SER A 204 7.87 2.17 4.23
CA SER A 204 8.25 2.94 3.04
C SER A 204 7.00 3.42 2.31
N TYR A 205 6.86 4.72 2.15
CA TYR A 205 5.86 5.36 1.30
C TYR A 205 6.52 5.79 -0.01
N LEU A 206 6.10 5.16 -1.10
CA LEU A 206 6.67 5.33 -2.44
C LEU A 206 5.57 5.81 -3.41
N PRO A 207 5.16 7.09 -3.33
CA PRO A 207 4.09 7.61 -4.17
C PRO A 207 4.50 7.64 -5.64
N ALA A 208 3.51 7.42 -6.50
CA ALA A 208 3.62 7.45 -7.95
C ALA A 208 2.26 7.83 -8.53
N GLN A 209 2.20 8.33 -9.75
CA GLN A 209 0.95 8.67 -10.43
C GLN A 209 -0.07 7.54 -10.29
N PHE A 210 -1.29 7.82 -9.81
CA PHE A 210 -2.27 6.78 -9.45
C PHE A 210 -2.83 6.04 -10.67
N THR A 211 -3.02 6.77 -11.77
CA THR A 211 -3.36 6.26 -13.09
C THR A 211 -2.43 6.93 -14.10
N PRO A 212 -1.22 6.39 -14.36
CA PRO A 212 -0.36 6.96 -15.39
C PRO A 212 -1.07 6.86 -16.75
N GLU A 213 -0.97 7.90 -17.57
CA GLU A 213 -1.45 7.84 -18.96
C GLU A 213 -0.75 6.69 -19.68
N THR A 214 -1.54 5.81 -20.28
CA THR A 214 -1.03 4.75 -21.15
C THR A 214 -1.28 5.12 -22.60
N GLU A 215 -0.26 5.03 -23.45
CA GLU A 215 -0.42 5.21 -24.90
C GLU A 215 -0.84 3.88 -25.53
N LYS A 216 -1.88 3.92 -26.37
CA LYS A 216 -2.33 2.79 -27.18
C LYS A 216 -2.64 3.29 -28.59
N HIS A 217 -1.95 2.74 -29.59
CA HIS A 217 -2.06 3.18 -31.00
C HIS A 217 -1.86 4.70 -31.23
N GLY A 218 -0.99 5.34 -30.43
CA GLY A 218 -0.76 6.79 -30.52
C GLY A 218 -1.79 7.65 -29.78
N GLU A 219 -2.81 7.06 -29.17
CA GLU A 219 -3.80 7.77 -28.35
C GLU A 219 -3.54 7.59 -26.85
N LYS A 220 -3.69 8.69 -26.10
CA LYS A 220 -3.62 8.67 -24.64
C LYS A 220 -4.91 8.08 -24.07
N VAL A 221 -4.80 6.92 -23.43
CA VAL A 221 -5.90 6.26 -22.73
C VAL A 221 -5.72 6.44 -21.23
N MET A 222 -6.69 7.10 -20.60
CA MET A 222 -6.78 7.23 -19.15
C MET A 222 -7.39 5.97 -18.53
N GLN A 223 -6.68 5.37 -17.56
CA GLN A 223 -7.23 4.30 -16.74
C GLN A 223 -8.35 4.87 -15.86
N ARG A 224 -9.43 4.09 -15.67
CA ARG A 224 -10.61 4.51 -14.90
C ARG A 224 -10.81 3.62 -13.70
N LEU A 225 -11.49 4.14 -12.69
CA LEU A 225 -11.92 3.35 -11.54
C LEU A 225 -13.37 2.95 -11.71
N ARG A 226 -13.64 1.71 -11.33
CA ARG A 226 -14.97 1.12 -11.39
C ARG A 226 -15.37 0.64 -10.01
N ILE A 227 -16.63 0.91 -9.66
CA ILE A 227 -17.27 0.17 -8.58
C ILE A 227 -17.90 -1.10 -9.13
N SER A 228 -17.60 -2.22 -8.47
CA SER A 228 -18.30 -3.48 -8.60
C SER A 228 -19.18 -3.71 -7.37
N GLY A 229 -20.34 -4.30 -7.57
CA GLY A 229 -21.30 -4.55 -6.51
C GLY A 229 -22.40 -5.49 -6.97
N VAL A 230 -22.82 -6.39 -6.09
CA VAL A 230 -24.00 -7.23 -6.30
C VAL A 230 -25.04 -6.78 -5.29
N GLN A 231 -26.11 -6.14 -5.77
CA GLN A 231 -27.29 -5.88 -4.96
C GLN A 231 -28.12 -7.17 -4.93
N GLN A 232 -28.36 -7.72 -3.73
CA GLN A 232 -29.34 -8.79 -3.55
C GLN A 232 -30.66 -8.17 -3.11
N GLU A 233 -31.68 -8.23 -3.97
CA GLU A 233 -33.05 -7.98 -3.56
C GLU A 233 -33.72 -9.32 -3.22
N CYS A 234 -34.21 -9.44 -1.98
CA CYS A 234 -35.17 -10.48 -1.60
C CYS A 234 -36.58 -9.90 -1.79
N VAL A 235 -37.18 -10.11 -2.97
CA VAL A 235 -38.61 -9.81 -3.19
C VAL A 235 -39.36 -11.13 -3.20
N LYS A 236 -40.25 -11.35 -2.22
CA LYS A 236 -41.15 -12.51 -2.13
C LYS A 236 -40.46 -13.88 -2.34
N GLY A 237 -39.32 -14.11 -1.68
CA GLY A 237 -38.62 -15.40 -1.73
C GLY A 237 -37.88 -15.70 -3.05
N LYS A 238 -37.86 -14.78 -4.02
CA LYS A 238 -37.04 -14.89 -5.24
C LYS A 238 -35.80 -14.01 -5.13
N LYS A 239 -34.63 -14.60 -5.38
CA LYS A 239 -33.34 -13.89 -5.45
C LYS A 239 -33.26 -13.17 -6.79
N ASN A 240 -33.47 -11.85 -6.79
CA ASN A 240 -33.18 -11.03 -7.97
C ASN A 240 -31.82 -10.33 -7.77
N ILE A 241 -30.91 -10.54 -8.72
CA ILE A 241 -29.64 -9.82 -8.79
C ILE A 241 -29.85 -8.63 -9.71
N LEU A 242 -29.94 -7.42 -9.14
CA LEU A 242 -29.94 -6.19 -9.94
C LEU A 242 -28.50 -5.69 -10.08
N PHE A 243 -28.00 -5.68 -11.32
CA PHE A 243 -26.77 -4.96 -11.66
C PHE A 243 -27.14 -3.52 -12.00
N LYS A 244 -27.22 -2.62 -11.01
CA LYS A 244 -27.34 -1.18 -11.29
C LYS A 244 -26.01 -0.61 -11.78
N GLN A 245 -26.12 0.51 -12.49
CA GLN A 245 -25.07 1.21 -13.24
C GLN A 245 -23.69 1.11 -12.59
N LYS A 246 -22.65 0.94 -13.43
CA LYS A 246 -21.24 0.92 -13.03
C LYS A 246 -20.75 2.36 -13.01
N PRO A 247 -20.78 3.09 -11.87
CA PRO A 247 -20.23 4.42 -11.83
C PRO A 247 -18.74 4.34 -12.15
N ASN A 248 -18.32 5.17 -13.10
CA ASN A 248 -16.92 5.40 -13.40
C ASN A 248 -16.53 6.71 -12.73
N PHE A 249 -15.48 6.67 -11.93
CA PHE A 249 -14.93 7.90 -11.38
C PHE A 249 -14.10 8.61 -12.43
N LYS A 250 -14.31 9.92 -12.56
CA LYS A 250 -13.49 10.78 -13.42
C LYS A 250 -12.11 11.01 -12.81
N GLU A 251 -12.02 11.05 -11.48
CA GLU A 251 -10.78 11.35 -10.76
C GLU A 251 -10.32 10.17 -9.89
N PRO A 252 -9.02 9.83 -9.91
CA PRO A 252 -8.47 8.82 -9.01
C PRO A 252 -8.52 9.30 -7.54
N PRO A 253 -8.42 8.39 -6.55
CA PRO A 253 -8.28 8.81 -5.16
C PRO A 253 -6.96 9.59 -5.02
N THR A 254 -6.98 10.62 -4.19
CA THR A 254 -5.75 11.27 -3.74
C THR A 254 -5.01 10.37 -2.77
N PHE A 255 -3.71 10.60 -2.57
CA PHE A 255 -2.95 9.90 -1.54
C PHE A 255 -3.17 10.47 -0.13
N SER A 256 -4.12 11.40 0.08
CA SER A 256 -4.29 12.11 1.35
C SER A 256 -4.46 11.17 2.54
N MET A 257 -5.23 10.08 2.38
CA MET A 257 -5.42 9.10 3.45
C MET A 257 -4.14 8.29 3.73
N VAL A 258 -3.34 8.01 2.70
CA VAL A 258 -2.03 7.35 2.88
C VAL A 258 -1.06 8.30 3.57
N GLU A 259 -1.04 9.56 3.14
CA GLU A 259 -0.20 10.61 3.73
C GLU A 259 -0.55 10.84 5.18
N GLY A 260 -1.85 10.91 5.52
CA GLY A 260 -2.32 10.99 6.90
C GLY A 260 -1.86 9.81 7.75
N PHE A 261 -1.83 8.59 7.21
CA PHE A 261 -1.27 7.43 7.91
C PHE A 261 0.23 7.61 8.17
N ILE A 262 0.99 8.09 7.19
CA ILE A 262 2.42 8.34 7.34
C ILE A 262 2.66 9.43 8.40
N GLU A 263 1.92 10.53 8.38
CA GLU A 263 2.02 11.59 9.39
C GLU A 263 1.67 11.08 10.80
N GLU A 264 0.65 10.24 10.95
CA GLU A 264 0.32 9.61 12.23
C GLU A 264 1.46 8.74 12.74
N LEU A 265 2.14 7.99 11.87
CA LEU A 265 3.33 7.24 12.27
C LEU A 265 4.43 8.18 12.75
N ILE A 266 4.74 9.24 12.00
CA ILE A 266 5.77 10.22 12.37
C ILE A 266 5.50 10.81 13.76
N ASN A 267 4.24 11.21 14.02
CA ASN A 267 3.84 11.81 15.29
C ASN A 267 3.88 10.84 16.48
N ASN A 268 3.74 9.53 16.25
CA ASN A 268 3.77 8.51 17.31
C ASN A 268 5.20 8.12 17.77
N SER A 269 6.13 9.08 17.75
CA SER A 269 7.56 8.92 18.08
C SER A 269 8.35 8.02 17.10
N HIS A 270 7.86 7.83 15.88
CA HIS A 270 8.63 7.15 14.86
C HIS A 270 9.63 8.13 14.23
N GLU A 271 10.83 7.66 13.88
CA GLU A 271 11.79 8.50 13.18
C GLU A 271 11.48 8.51 11.68
N ALA A 272 11.49 9.70 11.09
CA ALA A 272 11.19 9.90 9.68
C ALA A 272 12.46 10.24 8.90
N ILE A 273 12.61 9.61 7.74
CA ILE A 273 13.50 10.04 6.68
C ILE A 273 12.60 10.63 5.61
N LEU A 274 12.48 11.96 5.65
CA LEU A 274 11.66 12.74 4.75
C LEU A 274 12.34 12.96 3.44
#